data_AF-A0A3G2HTI9-F1
#
_entry.id   AF-A0A3G2HTI9-F1
#
_cell.length_a   1.000
_cell.length_b   1.000
_cell.length_c   1.000
_cell.angle_alpha   90.00
_cell.angle_beta   90.00
_cell.angle_gamma   90.00
#
_symmetry.space_group_name_H-M   'P 1'
#
loop_
_entity.id
_entity.type
_entity.pdbx_description
1 polymer ?
#
loop_
_entity_poly.entity_id
_entity_poly.type
_entity_poly.pdbx_seq_one_letter_code
_entity_poly.pdbx_strand_id
1 'polypeptide(L)'
;MVAPPAVSADPPLAELPPLPRMAYVNAVRFVIENTLAADVSLMVRLWQMRTQAVYAWVWVDDTGQLVGLTLDEQAEPCLERAFRRRLVGIGLDAPPPASLRWPILLRLDWGHGASVSASGPTTAPPRRMSQ
;
A
#
# COMPACT_ATOMS: atom_id res chain seq x y z
N MET A 1 -58.85 -2.81 -4.89
CA MET A 1 -57.82 -1.97 -4.24
C MET A 1 -56.61 -2.86 -4.02
N VAL A 2 -55.55 -2.68 -4.82
CA VAL A 2 -54.29 -3.44 -4.68
C VAL A 2 -53.33 -2.55 -3.90
N ALA A 3 -52.86 -3.02 -2.75
CA ALA A 3 -51.85 -2.32 -1.95
C ALA A 3 -50.52 -2.28 -2.72
N PRO A 4 -49.77 -1.17 -2.69
CA PRO A 4 -48.46 -1.11 -3.32
C PRO A 4 -47.47 -2.03 -2.59
N PRO A 5 -46.56 -2.70 -3.32
CA PRO A 5 -45.53 -3.52 -2.70
C PRO A 5 -44.56 -2.62 -1.93
N ALA A 6 -44.14 -3.10 -0.76
CA ALA A 6 -43.18 -2.43 0.10
C ALA A 6 -41.90 -2.15 -0.69
N VAL A 7 -41.46 -0.89 -0.66
CA VAL A 7 -40.13 -0.47 -1.11
C VAL A 7 -39.11 -1.32 -0.36
N SER A 8 -38.40 -2.18 -1.09
CA SER A 8 -37.19 -2.84 -0.61
C SER A 8 -36.24 -1.75 -0.14
N ALA A 9 -36.05 -1.67 1.17
CA ALA A 9 -34.99 -0.89 1.77
C ALA A 9 -33.66 -1.39 1.20
N ASP A 10 -32.98 -0.52 0.45
CA ASP A 10 -31.57 -0.68 0.11
C ASP A 10 -30.82 -0.97 1.42
N PRO A 11 -30.08 -2.09 1.55
CA PRO A 11 -29.30 -2.30 2.75
C PRO A 11 -28.31 -1.13 2.85
N PRO A 12 -28.15 -0.48 4.03
CA PRO A 12 -27.12 0.53 4.17
C PRO A 12 -25.82 -0.13 3.73
N LEU A 13 -25.17 0.47 2.72
CA LEU A 13 -23.80 0.14 2.29
C LEU A 13 -23.03 -0.19 3.56
N ALA A 14 -22.81 -1.49 3.78
CA ALA A 14 -22.20 -1.96 5.00
C ALA A 14 -20.82 -1.30 5.03
N GLU A 15 -20.66 -0.30 5.89
CA GLU A 15 -19.36 0.28 6.21
C GLU A 15 -18.46 -0.92 6.49
N LEU A 16 -17.54 -1.17 5.55
CA LEU A 16 -16.58 -2.26 5.71
C LEU A 16 -15.95 -2.05 7.09
N PRO A 17 -15.94 -3.09 7.95
CA PRO A 17 -15.38 -2.95 9.28
C PRO A 17 -13.97 -2.36 9.13
N PRO A 18 -13.62 -1.32 9.89
CA PRO A 18 -12.35 -0.64 9.73
C PRO A 18 -11.24 -1.67 9.77
N LEU A 19 -10.37 -1.66 8.76
CA LEU A 19 -9.27 -2.61 8.66
C LEU A 19 -8.49 -2.61 9.99
N PRO A 20 -8.15 -3.79 10.54
CA PRO A 20 -7.32 -3.83 11.73
C PRO A 20 -6.03 -3.05 11.44
N ARG A 21 -5.55 -2.29 12.43
CA ARG A 21 -4.43 -1.33 12.28
C ARG A 21 -3.27 -1.87 11.44
N MET A 22 -2.83 -3.10 11.70
CA MET A 22 -1.75 -3.73 10.95
C MET A 22 -2.09 -4.03 9.49
N ALA A 23 -3.33 -4.42 9.18
CA ALA A 23 -3.78 -4.61 7.80
C ALA A 23 -3.79 -3.28 7.04
N TYR A 24 -4.24 -2.19 7.67
CA TYR A 24 -4.19 -0.86 7.07
C TYR A 24 -2.76 -0.41 6.79
N VAL A 25 -1.87 -0.53 7.78
CA VAL A 25 -0.44 -0.19 7.63
C VAL A 25 0.22 -0.99 6.50
N ASN A 26 -0.10 -2.29 6.38
CA ASN A 26 0.39 -3.13 5.29
C ASN A 26 -0.18 -2.72 3.93
N ALA A 27 -1.46 -2.34 3.86
CA ALA A 27 -2.07 -1.84 2.64
C ALA A 27 -1.41 -0.53 2.16
N VAL A 28 -1.19 0.42 3.08
CA VAL A 28 -0.46 1.66 2.78
C VAL A 28 0.93 1.35 2.24
N ARG A 29 1.67 0.47 2.93
CA ARG A 29 3.01 0.04 2.48
C ARG A 29 2.97 -0.56 1.08
N PHE A 30 2.03 -1.46 0.82
CA PHE A 30 1.90 -2.13 -0.48
C PHE A 30 1.61 -1.14 -1.61
N VAL A 31 0.70 -0.19 -1.40
CA VAL A 31 0.39 0.85 -2.40
C VAL A 31 1.61 1.73 -2.68
N ILE A 32 2.35 2.13 -1.63
CA ILE A 32 3.58 2.92 -1.78
C ILE A 32 4.64 2.13 -2.56
N GLU A 33 4.94 0.90 -2.15
CA GLU A 33 5.95 0.06 -2.80
C GLU A 33 5.59 -0.20 -4.27
N ASN A 34 4.32 -0.48 -4.59
CA ASN A 34 3.86 -0.65 -5.97
C ASN A 34 4.00 0.64 -6.79
N THR A 35 3.70 1.80 -6.19
CA THR A 35 3.77 3.07 -6.91
C THR A 35 5.21 3.49 -7.19
N LEU A 36 6.13 3.16 -6.29
CA LEU A 36 7.57 3.29 -6.51
C LEU A 36 8.04 2.32 -7.58
N ALA A 37 7.63 1.05 -7.52
CA ALA A 37 7.98 0.02 -8.50
C ALA A 37 7.50 0.36 -9.92
N ALA A 38 6.38 1.07 -10.05
CA ALA A 38 5.87 1.55 -11.33
C ALA A 38 6.74 2.66 -11.96
N ASP A 39 7.60 3.33 -11.18
CA ASP A 39 8.53 4.34 -11.69
C ASP A 39 9.90 3.70 -12.00
N VAL A 40 10.07 3.26 -13.24
CA VAL A 40 11.29 2.58 -13.70
C VAL A 40 12.54 3.41 -13.48
N SER A 41 12.46 4.74 -13.67
CA SER A 41 13.63 5.63 -13.51
C SER A 41 14.04 5.75 -12.05
N LEU A 42 13.06 5.86 -11.15
CA LEU A 42 13.30 5.86 -9.71
C LEU A 42 13.85 4.50 -9.25
N MET A 43 13.29 3.39 -9.72
CA MET A 43 13.73 2.05 -9.36
C MET A 43 15.17 1.76 -9.78
N VAL A 44 15.57 2.16 -11.00
CA VAL A 44 16.98 2.04 -11.43
C VAL A 44 17.91 2.81 -10.50
N ARG A 45 17.52 4.02 -10.07
CA ARG A 45 18.30 4.82 -9.13
C ARG A 45 18.37 4.16 -7.75
N LEU A 46 17.25 3.64 -7.26
CA LEU A 46 17.15 2.93 -5.98
C LEU A 46 18.04 1.68 -5.94
N TRP A 47 18.10 0.92 -7.04
CA TRP A 47 18.96 -0.27 -7.13
C TRP A 47 20.45 0.05 -7.19
N GLN A 48 20.83 1.26 -7.59
CA GLN A 48 22.21 1.73 -7.57
C GLN A 48 22.65 2.24 -6.19
N MET A 49 21.71 2.44 -5.26
CA MET A 49 22.03 2.87 -3.91
C MET A 49 22.63 1.74 -3.08
N ARG A 50 23.52 2.10 -2.14
CA ARG A 50 24.11 1.16 -1.19
C ARG A 50 23.07 0.61 -0.19
N THR A 51 22.03 1.39 0.10
CA THR A 51 20.92 1.00 0.96
C THR A 51 19.79 0.42 0.13
N GLN A 52 19.21 -0.67 0.62
CA GLN A 52 18.08 -1.37 -0.05
C GLN A 52 16.74 -1.15 0.65
N ALA A 53 16.75 -0.38 1.74
CA ALA A 53 15.56 0.01 2.46
C ALA A 53 15.76 1.35 3.15
N VAL A 54 14.65 2.06 3.38
CA VAL A 54 14.59 3.26 4.23
C VAL A 54 13.37 3.21 5.13
N TYR A 55 13.44 3.95 6.23
CA TYR A 55 12.27 4.25 7.03
C TYR A 55 11.62 5.54 6.53
N ALA A 56 10.30 5.53 6.47
CA ALA A 56 9.48 6.65 6.05
C ALA A 56 8.37 6.92 7.07
N TRP A 57 8.25 8.17 7.51
CA TRP A 57 7.07 8.67 8.19
C TRP A 57 6.05 9.12 7.16
N VAL A 58 4.84 8.59 7.25
CA VAL A 58 3.78 8.82 6.27
C VAL A 58 2.54 9.39 6.97
N TRP A 59 1.92 10.37 6.32
CA TRP A 59 0.66 10.99 6.72
C TRP A 59 -0.38 10.76 5.64
N VAL A 60 -1.55 10.31 6.06
CA VAL A 60 -2.73 10.16 5.21
C VAL A 60 -3.85 10.99 5.84
N ASP A 61 -4.59 11.72 5.01
CA ASP A 61 -5.78 12.44 5.47
C ASP A 61 -6.98 11.51 5.69
N ASP A 62 -8.08 12.10 6.12
CA ASP A 62 -9.35 11.42 6.37
C ASP A 62 -10.03 10.89 5.09
N THR A 63 -9.61 11.36 3.91
CA THR A 63 -10.08 10.84 2.62
C THR A 63 -9.29 9.63 2.12
N GLY A 64 -8.23 9.24 2.83
CA GLY A 64 -7.33 8.18 2.40
C GLY A 64 -6.26 8.65 1.41
N GLN A 65 -6.03 9.95 1.27
CA GLN A 65 -4.94 10.45 0.43
C GLN A 65 -3.64 10.63 1.21
N LEU A 66 -2.52 10.22 0.60
CA LEU A 66 -1.20 10.46 1.16
C LEU A 66 -0.84 11.94 1.01
N VAL A 67 -0.82 12.67 2.12
CA VAL A 67 -0.58 14.13 2.16
C VAL A 67 0.84 14.50 2.55
N GLY A 68 1.59 13.59 3.15
CA GLY A 68 2.95 13.85 3.62
C GLY A 68 3.82 12.61 3.67
N LEU A 69 5.12 12.82 3.43
CA LEU A 69 6.15 11.80 3.58
C LEU A 69 7.48 12.45 3.96
N THR A 70 8.16 11.86 4.94
CA THR A 70 9.51 12.20 5.37
C THR A 70 10.32 10.92 5.46
N LEU A 71 11.57 10.93 4.99
CA LEU A 71 12.46 9.77 5.11
C LEU A 71 13.39 9.95 6.32
N ASP A 72 13.95 8.84 6.82
CA ASP A 72 15.04 8.85 7.81
C ASP A 72 16.15 9.85 7.42
N GLU A 73 16.79 10.50 8.40
CA GLU A 73 17.92 11.41 8.22
C GLU A 73 19.09 10.78 7.45
N GLN A 74 19.21 9.45 7.48
CA GLN A 74 20.19 8.70 6.68
C GLN A 74 19.83 8.62 5.19
N ALA A 75 18.62 9.02 4.78
CA ALA A 75 18.20 9.05 3.38
C ALA A 75 18.75 10.29 2.68
N GLU A 76 19.18 10.14 1.43
CA GLU A 76 19.65 11.30 0.67
C GLU A 76 18.52 12.32 0.44
N PRO A 77 18.75 13.64 0.58
CA PRO A 77 17.71 14.67 0.38
C PRO A 77 17.06 14.62 -1.01
N CYS A 78 17.83 14.22 -2.02
CA CYS A 78 17.34 14.02 -3.38
C CYS A 78 16.33 12.88 -3.49
N LEU A 79 16.46 11.87 -2.63
CA LEU A 79 15.57 10.71 -2.57
C LEU A 79 14.23 11.09 -1.95
N GLU A 80 14.23 11.80 -0.81
CA GLU A 80 12.98 12.27 -0.19
C GLU A 80 12.17 13.12 -1.18
N ARG A 81 12.84 14.03 -1.89
CA ARG A 81 12.16 14.85 -2.90
C ARG A 81 11.54 14.02 -4.02
N ALA A 82 12.23 12.97 -4.48
CA ALA A 82 11.70 12.07 -5.51
C ALA A 82 10.48 11.30 -4.99
N PHE A 83 10.57 10.76 -3.77
CA PHE A 83 9.48 10.03 -3.11
C PHE A 83 8.27 10.95 -2.92
N ARG A 84 8.45 12.15 -2.38
CA ARG A 84 7.35 13.10 -2.18
C ARG A 84 6.66 13.47 -3.48
N ARG A 85 7.42 13.73 -4.55
CA ARG A 85 6.86 14.03 -5.88
C ARG A 85 6.03 12.88 -6.44
N ARG A 86 6.42 11.65 -6.16
CA ARG A 86 5.75 10.45 -6.68
C ARG A 86 4.57 9.99 -5.83
N LEU A 87 4.68 10.17 -4.51
CA LEU A 87 3.79 9.54 -3.53
C LEU A 87 2.70 10.46 -2.96
N VAL A 88 2.96 11.76 -2.86
CA VAL A 88 1.96 12.70 -2.35
C VAL A 88 0.82 12.84 -3.37
N GLY A 89 -0.42 12.72 -2.89
CA GLY A 89 -1.63 12.73 -3.69
C GLY A 89 -2.08 11.34 -4.17
N ILE A 90 -1.38 10.27 -3.81
CA ILE A 90 -1.88 8.92 -4.05
C ILE A 90 -3.09 8.67 -3.15
N GLY A 91 -4.18 8.20 -3.75
CA GLY A 91 -5.35 7.69 -3.03
C GLY A 91 -5.15 6.24 -2.60
N LEU A 92 -5.49 5.95 -1.36
CA LEU A 92 -5.60 4.59 -0.82
C LEU A 92 -7.04 4.09 -0.98
N ASP A 93 -7.21 2.78 -1.05
CA ASP A 93 -8.53 2.15 -1.21
C ASP A 93 -9.47 2.37 -0.01
N ALA A 94 -8.91 2.75 1.14
CA ALA A 94 -9.68 3.02 2.35
C ALA A 94 -9.11 4.22 3.12
N PRO A 95 -9.99 5.00 3.78
CA PRO A 95 -9.55 6.00 4.74
C PRO A 95 -8.93 5.32 5.97
N PRO A 96 -8.12 6.04 6.75
CA PRO A 96 -7.48 5.49 7.92
C PRO A 96 -8.47 5.15 9.03
N PRO A 97 -8.22 4.06 9.79
CA PRO A 97 -9.05 3.75 10.95
C PRO A 97 -8.85 4.82 12.04
N ALA A 98 -9.92 5.22 12.71
CA ALA A 98 -9.92 6.30 13.71
C ALA A 98 -8.95 6.06 14.90
N SER A 99 -8.55 4.82 15.15
CA SER A 99 -7.59 4.44 16.20
C SER A 99 -6.11 4.61 15.80
N LEU A 100 -5.84 4.93 14.53
CA LEU A 100 -4.50 5.11 14.01
C LEU A 100 -3.96 6.49 14.40
N ARG A 101 -2.78 6.53 15.02
CA ARG A 101 -2.05 7.78 15.25
C ARG A 101 -1.08 8.05 14.11
N TRP A 102 -1.04 9.31 13.69
CA TRP A 102 -0.14 9.80 12.65
C TRP A 102 1.10 10.51 13.23
N PRO A 103 2.24 10.50 12.52
CA PRO A 103 2.54 9.68 11.33
C PRO A 103 2.66 8.19 11.65
N ILE A 104 2.54 7.34 10.62
CA ILE A 104 2.98 5.94 10.72
C ILE A 104 4.40 5.80 10.20
N LEU A 105 5.18 4.93 10.86
CA LEU A 105 6.51 4.56 10.43
C LEU A 105 6.42 3.31 9.54
N LEU A 106 6.93 3.41 8.32
CA LEU A 106 7.00 2.31 7.36
C LEU A 106 8.46 2.03 7.02
N ARG A 107 8.82 0.75 6.89
CA ARG A 107 10.06 0.32 6.26
C ARG A 107 9.74 0.02 4.79
N LEU A 108 10.30 0.81 3.87
CA LEU A 108 10.15 0.64 2.43
C LEU A 108 11.38 -0.11 1.92
N ASP A 109 11.18 -1.23 1.23
CA ASP A 109 12.26 -2.10 0.74
C ASP A 109 12.19 -2.21 -0.80
N TRP A 110 13.35 -2.15 -1.45
CA TRP A 110 13.50 -2.28 -2.90
C TRP A 110 14.66 -3.22 -3.28
N GLY A 111 15.16 -4.01 -2.34
CA GLY A 111 16.20 -5.00 -2.60
C GLY A 111 15.74 -6.08 -3.61
N HIS A 112 16.71 -6.68 -4.31
CA HIS A 112 16.50 -7.89 -5.14
C HIS A 112 16.02 -9.03 -4.23
N GLY A 113 14.71 -9.08 -3.96
CA GLY A 113 14.16 -9.91 -2.88
C GLY A 113 12.89 -9.37 -2.24
N ALA A 114 12.45 -8.15 -2.57
CA ALA A 114 11.05 -7.74 -2.42
C ALA A 114 10.14 -8.51 -3.42
N SER A 115 10.37 -9.82 -3.52
CA SER A 115 9.49 -10.78 -4.13
C SER A 115 8.19 -10.73 -3.35
N VAL A 116 7.17 -10.14 -3.95
CA VAL A 116 5.88 -10.79 -4.19
C VAL A 116 5.63 -11.96 -3.22
N SER A 117 5.42 -11.68 -1.93
CA SER A 117 4.93 -12.69 -0.97
C SER A 117 3.40 -12.76 -1.05
N ALA A 118 2.90 -12.71 -2.29
CA ALA A 118 1.57 -13.12 -2.68
C ALA A 118 1.70 -14.36 -3.60
N SER A 119 2.59 -15.28 -3.27
CA SER A 119 2.51 -16.64 -3.77
C SER A 119 1.39 -17.34 -2.99
N GLY A 120 0.19 -17.31 -3.55
CA GLY A 120 -0.81 -18.34 -3.30
C GLY A 120 -0.21 -19.74 -3.52
N PRO A 121 -0.87 -20.80 -3.02
CA PRO A 121 -0.28 -22.13 -2.95
C PRO A 121 0.17 -22.58 -4.35
N THR A 122 1.46 -22.91 -4.48
CA THR A 122 2.02 -23.60 -5.63
C THR A 122 1.21 -24.87 -5.89
N THR A 123 0.30 -24.81 -6.86
CA THR A 123 -0.22 -26.02 -7.50
C THR A 123 0.95 -26.65 -8.26
N ALA A 124 1.49 -27.72 -7.68
CA ALA A 124 2.52 -28.54 -8.30
C ALA A 124 2.07 -29.03 -9.70
N PRO A 125 2.96 -29.08 -10.70
CA PRO A 125 2.61 -29.64 -12.00
C PRO A 125 2.36 -31.16 -11.87
N PRO A 126 1.39 -31.73 -12.62
CA PRO A 126 1.12 -33.16 -12.58
C PRO A 126 2.35 -33.92 -13.08
N ARG A 127 2.87 -34.80 -12.22
CA ARG A 127 3.94 -35.75 -12.54
C ARG A 127 3.44 -36.66 -13.66
N ARG A 128 3.86 -36.41 -14.91
CA ARG A 128 3.70 -37.39 -15.99
C ARG A 128 4.47 -38.64 -15.58
N MET A 129 3.74 -39.70 -15.26
CA MET A 129 4.26 -41.06 -15.34
C MET A 129 4.56 -41.31 -16.83
N SER A 130 5.85 -41.38 -17.16
CA SER A 130 6.31 -42.09 -18.34
C SER A 130 6.29 -43.59 -18.03
N GLN A 131 5.94 -44.35 -19.06
CA GLN A 131 5.66 -45.79 -19.08
C GLN A 131 6.71 -46.66 -18.43
#